data_AF-A0A090QR75-F1
#
_entry.id   AF-A0A090QR75-F1
#
_cell.length_a   1.000
_cell.length_b   1.000
_cell.length_c   1.000
_cell.angle_alpha   90.00
_cell.angle_beta   90.00
_cell.angle_gamma   90.00
#
_symmetry.space_group_name_H-M   'P 1'
#
loop_
_entity.id
_entity.type
_entity.pdbx_description
1 polymer ?
#
loop_
_entity_poly.entity_id
_entity_poly.type
_entity_poly.pdbx_seq_one_letter_code
_entity_poly.pdbx_strand_id
1 'polypeptide(L)'
;MKIYNLLYFIIALSSNLIFGQQEVYHHFSRNDQLPDATFYDIIEDDHFNIWLAADSGLYKYNGKQFILYTHPDQHGDAVFNLTLDHKGRLWFNNIYGQFFYVENEQMTLFYDAHDLVKGQLVPFTINDDSVMLYTWYSGTYSVSLTDKMVVKKKQDLVLSMRRNGQDIWHLDIPNDKSGANRHKIVKDIKGKSTVITQFYENGIVAPQLFIVDDRVLLLYKLGGINKLFAIYDNGSMKAVSLPKNLEQISIYNIVSQVDQKWLCTSDGAWLFELNDTKLEIQKHTLESQSVTNVINDFNSNIWATTLDNGIFVIPNKDIKRLYLPGEKQKINAVCRLDDGRFVIGTNDGVLYIYGSDLQISRTIKLNNRGAVNYLYFDSQTSSLLVSTTNNSSYKLDVRTFQLIRYNNILNSAKSILRVNDSQIFYGSFKEALLYDNSLERSQAALIRKQRVKGAILLSGDRYLFPSLMVFMFIMCVKKY
;
A
#
# COMPACT_ATOMS: atom_id res chain seq x y z
N MET A 1 52.83 -5.64 18.24
CA MET A 1 51.60 -6.48 18.27
C MET A 1 50.34 -5.67 18.65
N LYS A 2 50.11 -4.48 18.06
CA LYS A 2 48.92 -3.64 18.37
C LYS A 2 48.26 -2.92 17.17
N ILE A 3 48.78 -3.07 15.94
CA ILE A 3 48.21 -2.43 14.74
C ILE A 3 47.31 -3.38 13.92
N TYR A 4 47.53 -4.70 14.00
CA TYR A 4 46.71 -5.67 13.26
C TYR A 4 45.28 -5.83 13.83
N ASN A 5 45.05 -5.59 15.13
CA ASN A 5 43.71 -5.69 15.71
C ASN A 5 42.79 -4.51 15.37
N LEU A 6 43.33 -3.35 14.98
CA LEU A 6 42.54 -2.19 14.58
C LEU A 6 41.98 -2.36 13.15
N LEU A 7 42.69 -3.08 12.29
CA LEU A 7 42.24 -3.36 10.92
C LEU A 7 41.08 -4.37 10.89
N TYR A 8 41.07 -5.37 11.77
CA TYR A 8 39.94 -6.30 11.91
C TYR A 8 38.69 -5.64 12.50
N PHE A 9 38.85 -4.59 13.31
CA PHE A 9 37.72 -3.84 13.88
C PHE A 9 37.06 -2.89 12.86
N ILE A 10 37.82 -2.38 11.90
CA ILE A 10 37.29 -1.51 10.83
C ILE A 10 36.63 -2.33 9.70
N ILE A 11 37.07 -3.57 9.46
CA ILE A 11 36.44 -4.49 8.49
C ILE A 11 35.13 -5.10 9.03
N ALA A 12 34.94 -5.15 10.37
CA ALA A 12 33.67 -5.53 10.98
C ALA A 12 32.61 -4.40 10.97
N LEU A 13 32.99 -3.19 10.55
CA LEU A 13 32.14 -2.00 10.48
C LEU A 13 31.74 -1.62 9.05
N SER A 14 32.12 -2.40 8.02
CA SER A 14 31.33 -2.46 6.79
C SER A 14 30.06 -3.25 7.09
N SER A 15 29.21 -2.65 7.92
CA SER A 15 27.81 -2.97 8.02
C SER A 15 27.30 -3.16 6.60
N ASN A 16 26.74 -4.34 6.36
CA ASN A 16 25.90 -4.58 5.22
C ASN A 16 25.04 -3.34 5.04
N LEU A 17 25.19 -2.66 3.91
CA LEU A 17 24.14 -1.81 3.40
C LEU A 17 22.99 -2.79 3.17
N ILE A 18 22.20 -3.02 4.21
CA ILE A 18 20.85 -3.53 4.09
C ILE A 18 20.20 -2.41 3.29
N PHE A 19 20.20 -2.56 1.97
CA PHE A 19 19.28 -1.81 1.15
C PHE A 19 17.92 -2.06 1.79
N GLY A 20 17.37 -1.01 2.41
CA GLY A 20 16.06 -1.06 3.00
C GLY A 20 15.12 -1.68 1.98
N GLN A 21 14.33 -2.66 2.41
CA GLN A 21 13.30 -3.24 1.57
C GLN A 21 12.37 -2.10 1.16
N GLN A 22 12.52 -1.61 -0.08
CA GLN A 22 11.60 -0.62 -0.61
C GLN A 22 10.26 -1.31 -0.85
N GLU A 23 9.20 -0.72 -0.31
CA GLU A 23 7.85 -1.13 -0.67
C GLU A 23 7.69 -1.06 -2.18
N VAL A 24 7.01 -2.07 -2.73
CA VAL A 24 6.52 -1.94 -4.09
C VAL A 24 5.42 -0.91 -4.02
N TYR A 25 5.57 0.16 -4.79
CA TYR A 25 4.48 1.05 -5.09
C TYR A 25 4.39 1.20 -6.60
N HIS A 26 3.16 1.30 -7.08
CA HIS A 26 2.84 1.84 -8.38
C HIS A 26 2.68 3.34 -8.21
N HIS A 27 3.63 4.09 -8.77
CA HIS A 27 3.52 5.54 -8.83
C HIS A 27 2.74 5.87 -10.10
N PHE A 28 1.55 6.41 -9.93
CA PHE A 28 0.89 7.12 -11.02
C PHE A 28 1.49 8.52 -11.02
N SER A 29 2.26 8.81 -12.06
CA SER A 29 2.77 10.16 -12.33
C SER A 29 2.01 10.75 -13.52
N ARG A 30 2.22 12.05 -13.80
CA ARG A 30 1.59 12.74 -14.95
C ARG A 30 1.79 12.02 -16.29
N ASN A 31 2.85 11.22 -16.43
CA ASN A 31 3.15 10.46 -17.65
C ASN A 31 2.32 9.16 -17.78
N ASP A 32 1.63 8.74 -16.73
CA ASP A 32 0.91 7.46 -16.61
C ASP A 32 -0.61 7.62 -16.77
N GLN A 33 -1.06 8.62 -17.54
CA GLN A 33 -2.48 8.99 -17.71
C GLN A 33 -3.14 9.54 -16.43
N LEU A 34 -2.34 9.94 -15.44
CA LEU A 34 -2.84 10.60 -14.25
C LEU A 34 -3.27 12.03 -14.60
N PRO A 35 -4.47 12.46 -14.17
CA PRO A 35 -5.04 13.72 -14.65
C PRO A 35 -4.45 14.97 -13.98
N ASP A 36 -3.83 14.83 -12.81
CA ASP A 36 -3.24 15.92 -12.04
C ASP A 36 -1.96 15.46 -11.32
N ALA A 37 -1.18 16.39 -10.78
CA ALA A 37 -0.11 16.13 -9.82
C ALA A 37 -0.54 16.46 -8.37
N THR A 38 -1.59 17.27 -8.19
CA THR A 38 -2.04 17.76 -6.90
C THR A 38 -3.39 17.13 -6.54
N PHE A 39 -3.42 16.35 -5.47
CA PHE A 39 -4.62 15.72 -4.93
C PHE A 39 -4.77 16.02 -3.45
N TYR A 40 -5.90 16.60 -3.07
CA TYR A 40 -6.17 17.05 -1.70
C TYR A 40 -6.87 15.99 -0.86
N ASP A 41 -7.66 15.13 -1.50
CA ASP A 41 -8.51 14.18 -0.80
C ASP A 41 -8.81 12.95 -1.67
N ILE A 42 -9.15 11.85 -1.02
CA ILE A 42 -9.43 10.55 -1.64
C ILE A 42 -10.46 9.77 -0.82
N ILE A 43 -11.42 9.15 -1.50
CA ILE A 43 -12.40 8.26 -0.87
C ILE A 43 -12.78 7.11 -1.83
N GLU A 44 -13.07 5.94 -1.28
CA GLU A 44 -13.63 4.81 -2.03
C GLU A 44 -15.16 4.80 -1.83
N ASP A 45 -15.92 4.60 -2.91
CA ASP A 45 -17.38 4.43 -2.86
C ASP A 45 -17.82 2.97 -2.71
N ASP A 46 -19.12 2.76 -2.45
CA ASP A 46 -19.72 1.42 -2.28
C ASP A 46 -19.69 0.56 -3.55
N HIS A 47 -19.31 1.14 -4.70
CA HIS A 47 -19.10 0.45 -5.97
C HIS A 47 -17.62 0.22 -6.28
N PHE A 48 -16.74 0.42 -5.29
CA PHE A 48 -15.29 0.26 -5.39
C PHE A 48 -14.60 1.19 -6.39
N ASN A 49 -15.22 2.35 -6.68
CA ASN A 49 -14.53 3.40 -7.40
C ASN A 49 -13.73 4.28 -6.44
N ILE A 50 -12.58 4.74 -6.91
CA ILE A 50 -11.75 5.69 -6.17
C ILE A 50 -12.08 7.09 -6.66
N TRP A 51 -12.51 7.96 -5.75
CA TRP A 51 -12.78 9.36 -6.01
C TRP A 51 -11.65 10.22 -5.48
N LEU A 52 -11.28 11.22 -6.26
CA LEU A 52 -10.10 12.04 -6.05
C LEU A 52 -10.44 13.51 -6.22
N ALA A 53 -10.16 14.29 -5.18
CA ALA A 53 -10.29 15.73 -5.21
C ALA A 53 -8.93 16.33 -5.60
N ALA A 54 -8.87 17.04 -6.72
CA ALA A 54 -7.64 17.58 -7.28
C ALA A 54 -7.73 19.10 -7.49
N ASP A 55 -6.60 19.71 -7.82
CA ASP A 55 -6.53 21.13 -8.21
C ASP A 55 -7.29 21.39 -9.53
N SER A 56 -7.30 20.42 -10.44
CA SER A 56 -8.01 20.47 -11.73
C SER A 56 -9.41 19.88 -11.74
N GLY A 57 -9.98 19.48 -10.59
CA GLY A 57 -11.36 18.99 -10.52
C GLY A 57 -11.56 17.69 -9.76
N LEU A 58 -12.78 17.15 -9.87
CA LEU A 58 -13.16 15.87 -9.29
C LEU A 58 -12.92 14.76 -10.30
N TYR A 59 -12.17 13.74 -9.89
CA TYR A 59 -11.93 12.56 -10.72
C TYR A 59 -12.50 11.29 -10.09
N LYS A 60 -13.10 10.44 -10.92
CA LYS A 60 -13.42 9.05 -10.59
C LYS A 60 -12.46 8.11 -11.32
N TYR A 61 -11.86 7.18 -10.58
CA TYR A 61 -11.12 6.06 -11.14
C TYR A 61 -11.93 4.76 -10.97
N ASN A 62 -12.27 4.13 -12.09
CA ASN A 62 -13.10 2.93 -12.15
C ASN A 62 -12.29 1.62 -12.28
N GLY A 63 -11.00 1.65 -11.92
CA GLY A 63 -10.07 0.53 -12.12
C GLY A 63 -9.45 0.44 -13.52
N LYS A 64 -9.87 1.29 -14.47
CA LYS A 64 -9.33 1.32 -15.84
C LYS A 64 -8.89 2.71 -16.28
N GLN A 65 -9.68 3.74 -15.98
CA GLN A 65 -9.45 5.10 -16.43
C GLN A 65 -9.92 6.13 -15.40
N PHE A 66 -9.34 7.32 -15.47
CA PHE A 66 -9.80 8.49 -14.73
C PHE A 66 -10.87 9.23 -15.55
N ILE A 67 -11.99 9.58 -14.92
CA ILE A 67 -13.11 10.29 -15.50
C ILE A 67 -13.25 11.62 -14.74
N LEU A 68 -13.11 12.73 -15.45
CA LEU A 68 -13.29 14.08 -14.91
C LEU A 68 -14.78 14.43 -14.82
N TYR A 69 -15.18 15.01 -13.70
CA TYR A 69 -16.50 15.61 -13.49
C TYR A 69 -16.36 17.12 -13.41
N THR A 70 -17.18 17.83 -14.18
CA THR A 70 -17.28 19.28 -14.18
C THR A 70 -18.74 19.71 -14.16
N HIS A 71 -18.99 20.94 -13.72
CA HIS A 71 -20.31 21.57 -13.76
C HIS A 71 -20.22 22.94 -14.44
N PRO A 72 -21.18 23.33 -15.31
CA PRO A 72 -21.11 24.62 -16.02
C PRO A 72 -21.07 25.84 -15.09
N ASP A 73 -21.78 25.79 -13.97
CA ASP A 73 -21.83 26.88 -12.98
C ASP A 73 -20.70 26.80 -11.92
N GLN A 74 -19.73 25.89 -12.10
CA GLN A 74 -18.62 25.76 -11.18
C GLN A 74 -17.65 26.94 -11.34
N HIS A 75 -17.30 27.56 -10.22
CA HIS A 75 -16.25 28.56 -10.14
C HIS A 75 -14.96 27.92 -9.66
N GLY A 76 -13.92 27.97 -10.51
CA GLY A 76 -12.63 27.34 -10.26
C GLY A 76 -12.70 25.81 -10.28
N ASP A 77 -11.59 25.18 -10.66
CA ASP A 77 -11.58 23.73 -10.88
C ASP A 77 -11.36 22.96 -9.56
N ALA A 78 -10.56 23.49 -8.64
CA ALA A 78 -10.16 22.81 -7.42
C ALA A 78 -11.34 22.46 -6.49
N VAL A 79 -11.39 21.20 -6.06
CA VAL A 79 -12.41 20.66 -5.15
C VAL A 79 -11.77 19.97 -3.93
N PHE A 80 -12.54 19.81 -2.86
CA PHE A 80 -12.07 19.39 -1.54
C PHE A 80 -13.17 18.68 -0.73
N ASN A 81 -12.79 18.13 0.43
CA ASN A 81 -13.69 17.58 1.46
C ASN A 81 -14.68 16.54 0.92
N LEU A 82 -14.15 15.48 0.31
CA LEU A 82 -14.96 14.40 -0.20
C LEU A 82 -15.68 13.70 0.95
N THR A 83 -16.99 13.49 0.82
CA THR A 83 -17.77 12.78 1.83
C THR A 83 -18.96 12.06 1.19
N LEU A 84 -19.21 10.82 1.60
CA LEU A 84 -20.39 10.06 1.17
C LEU A 84 -21.54 10.29 2.15
N ASP A 85 -22.74 10.49 1.63
CA ASP A 85 -23.95 10.48 2.45
C ASP A 85 -24.57 9.08 2.57
N HIS A 86 -25.64 8.94 3.37
CA HIS A 86 -26.32 7.67 3.60
C HIS A 86 -27.05 7.10 2.37
N LYS A 87 -27.14 7.86 1.27
CA LYS A 87 -27.70 7.42 -0.01
C LYS A 87 -26.62 7.00 -1.00
N GLY A 88 -25.34 7.05 -0.59
CA GLY A 88 -24.19 6.78 -1.46
C GLY A 88 -23.87 7.94 -2.41
N ARG A 89 -24.41 9.14 -2.20
CA ARG A 89 -24.04 10.32 -3.00
C ARG A 89 -22.71 10.86 -2.51
N LEU A 90 -21.81 11.17 -3.44
CA LEU A 90 -20.55 11.81 -3.13
C LEU A 90 -20.73 13.32 -3.09
N TRP A 91 -20.51 13.93 -1.93
CA TRP A 91 -20.52 15.37 -1.72
C TRP A 91 -19.11 15.95 -1.61
N PHE A 92 -18.96 17.20 -2.03
CA PHE A 92 -17.69 17.94 -2.00
C PHE A 92 -17.94 19.44 -2.16
N ASN A 93 -16.91 20.26 -1.93
CA ASN A 93 -17.00 21.70 -2.12
C ASN A 93 -15.72 22.30 -2.69
N ASN A 94 -15.81 23.56 -3.12
CA ASN A 94 -14.66 24.34 -3.58
C ASN A 94 -14.40 25.54 -2.64
N ILE A 95 -13.30 26.26 -2.90
CA ILE A 95 -12.92 27.46 -2.14
C ILE A 95 -13.85 28.66 -2.38
N TYR A 96 -14.67 28.64 -3.43
CA TYR A 96 -15.62 29.71 -3.74
C TYR A 96 -16.90 29.62 -2.90
N GLY A 97 -17.07 28.53 -2.14
CA GLY A 97 -18.25 28.30 -1.30
C GLY A 97 -19.36 27.51 -1.98
N GLN A 98 -19.07 26.86 -3.11
CA GLN A 98 -20.04 26.04 -3.81
C GLN A 98 -19.98 24.61 -3.29
N PHE A 99 -21.15 24.03 -3.03
CA PHE A 99 -21.33 22.66 -2.57
C PHE A 99 -21.98 21.84 -3.67
N PHE A 100 -21.40 20.69 -3.97
CA PHE A 100 -21.84 19.81 -5.04
C PHE A 100 -22.10 18.41 -4.51
N TYR A 101 -22.82 17.62 -5.29
CA TYR A 101 -22.82 16.18 -5.16
C TYR A 101 -22.83 15.48 -6.51
N VAL A 102 -22.34 14.25 -6.55
CA VAL A 102 -22.53 13.33 -7.67
C VAL A 102 -23.57 12.28 -7.30
N GLU A 103 -24.54 12.10 -8.18
CA GLU A 103 -25.54 11.04 -8.14
C GLU A 103 -25.83 10.59 -9.58
N ASN A 104 -25.96 9.28 -9.82
CA ASN A 104 -26.23 8.73 -11.15
C ASN A 104 -25.30 9.26 -12.25
N GLU A 105 -23.99 9.30 -11.97
CA GLU A 105 -22.96 9.78 -12.92
C GLU A 105 -23.09 11.26 -13.32
N GLN A 106 -23.85 12.06 -12.58
CA GLN A 106 -24.02 13.49 -12.83
C GLN A 106 -23.59 14.32 -11.63
N MET A 107 -22.74 15.31 -11.88
CA MET A 107 -22.39 16.35 -10.90
C MET A 107 -23.49 17.40 -10.87
N THR A 108 -23.95 17.76 -9.67
CA THR A 108 -25.01 18.76 -9.44
C THR A 108 -24.54 19.80 -8.44
N LEU A 109 -24.70 21.07 -8.78
CA LEU A 109 -24.57 22.17 -7.81
C LEU A 109 -25.75 22.14 -6.82
N PHE A 110 -25.47 21.89 -5.55
CA PHE A 110 -26.48 21.87 -4.50
C PHE A 110 -26.83 23.28 -4.01
N TYR A 111 -25.81 24.06 -3.68
CA TYR A 111 -25.96 25.41 -3.13
C TYR A 111 -24.66 26.21 -3.29
N ASP A 112 -24.79 27.48 -3.66
CA ASP A 112 -23.68 28.43 -3.67
C ASP A 112 -23.75 29.30 -2.40
N ALA A 113 -22.84 29.04 -1.47
CA ALA A 113 -22.74 29.73 -0.19
C ALA A 113 -21.70 30.87 -0.20
N HIS A 114 -21.31 31.38 -1.36
CA HIS A 114 -20.29 32.42 -1.50
C HIS A 114 -20.43 33.55 -0.46
N ASP A 115 -21.64 34.07 -0.28
CA ASP A 115 -21.94 35.17 0.65
C ASP A 115 -21.79 34.79 2.13
N LEU A 116 -21.97 33.52 2.47
CA LEU A 116 -21.87 32.99 3.84
C LEU A 116 -20.41 32.74 4.24
N VAL A 117 -19.58 32.32 3.27
CA VAL A 117 -18.24 31.79 3.52
C VAL A 117 -17.11 32.73 3.10
N LYS A 118 -17.37 33.69 2.19
CA LYS A 118 -16.42 34.74 1.79
C LYS A 118 -15.04 34.23 1.36
N GLY A 119 -15.01 33.19 0.53
CA GLY A 119 -13.77 32.61 -0.01
C GLY A 119 -13.03 31.66 0.93
N GLN A 120 -13.68 31.23 2.03
CA GLN A 120 -13.19 30.19 2.91
C GLN A 120 -13.50 28.79 2.34
N LEU A 121 -12.55 27.86 2.45
CA LEU A 121 -12.86 26.43 2.40
C LEU A 121 -13.59 25.97 3.67
N VAL A 122 -14.83 25.53 3.53
CA VAL A 122 -15.73 25.27 4.67
C VAL A 122 -15.92 23.76 4.89
N PRO A 123 -15.58 23.24 6.09
CA PRO A 123 -16.01 21.91 6.50
C PRO A 123 -17.54 21.86 6.56
N PHE A 124 -18.11 20.74 6.17
CA PHE A 124 -19.56 20.55 6.17
C PHE A 124 -19.95 19.13 6.57
N THR A 125 -21.21 18.94 6.97
CA THR A 125 -21.80 17.61 7.17
C THR A 125 -23.16 17.53 6.48
N ILE A 126 -23.55 16.32 6.09
CA ILE A 126 -24.86 16.02 5.55
C ILE A 126 -25.67 15.33 6.65
N ASN A 127 -26.79 15.95 7.02
CA ASN A 127 -27.82 15.39 7.87
C ASN A 127 -29.01 14.92 7.03
N ASP A 128 -30.02 14.34 7.68
CA ASP A 128 -31.20 13.80 6.99
C ASP A 128 -32.01 14.87 6.24
N ASP A 129 -32.03 16.11 6.75
CA ASP A 129 -32.85 17.22 6.25
C ASP A 129 -32.04 18.41 5.73
N SER A 130 -30.73 18.47 6.00
CA SER A 130 -29.93 19.66 5.78
C SER A 130 -28.44 19.39 5.59
N VAL A 131 -27.75 20.32 4.95
CA VAL A 131 -26.29 20.42 4.93
C VAL A 131 -25.86 21.46 5.96
N MET A 132 -25.02 21.07 6.91
CA MET A 132 -24.46 21.95 7.93
C MET A 132 -23.13 22.52 7.47
N LEU A 133 -22.96 23.84 7.54
CA LEU A 133 -21.78 24.58 7.12
C LEU A 133 -21.08 25.17 8.35
N TYR A 134 -19.80 24.84 8.56
CA TYR A 134 -19.02 25.27 9.72
C TYR A 134 -18.03 26.35 9.32
N THR A 135 -18.39 27.63 9.48
CA THR A 135 -17.55 28.75 8.99
C THR A 135 -16.70 29.35 10.12
N TRP A 136 -15.47 29.77 9.78
CA TRP A 136 -14.64 30.60 10.66
C TRP A 136 -14.84 32.09 10.41
N TYR A 137 -15.73 32.47 9.47
CA TYR A 137 -16.09 33.85 9.18
C TYR A 137 -17.31 34.34 9.97
N SER A 138 -18.41 33.57 9.96
CA SER A 138 -19.70 34.07 10.43
C SER A 138 -20.53 33.09 11.27
N GLY A 139 -19.99 31.91 11.56
CA GLY A 139 -20.58 30.88 12.41
C GLY A 139 -21.11 29.66 11.67
N THR A 140 -22.09 28.96 12.24
CA THR A 140 -22.63 27.72 11.69
C THR A 140 -23.98 27.96 11.01
N TYR A 141 -24.15 27.44 9.80
CA TYR A 141 -25.38 27.51 9.03
C TYR A 141 -25.92 26.11 8.73
N SER A 142 -27.23 26.02 8.54
CA SER A 142 -27.92 24.84 8.03
C SER A 142 -28.62 25.25 6.75
N VAL A 143 -28.40 24.50 5.68
CA VAL A 143 -29.06 24.68 4.38
C VAL A 143 -29.97 23.48 4.16
N SER A 144 -31.28 23.72 4.10
CA SER A 144 -32.28 22.68 3.89
C SER A 144 -32.05 21.93 2.58
N LEU A 145 -32.16 20.60 2.61
CA LEU A 145 -32.00 19.76 1.42
C LEU A 145 -33.14 19.97 0.41
N THR A 146 -34.35 20.31 0.89
CA THR A 146 -35.58 20.38 0.09
C THR A 146 -35.83 21.75 -0.52
N ASP A 147 -35.93 22.79 0.29
CA ASP A 147 -36.30 24.15 -0.12
C ASP A 147 -35.12 25.14 -0.14
N LYS A 148 -33.91 24.66 0.18
CA LYS A 148 -32.66 25.46 0.25
C LYS A 148 -32.72 26.62 1.25
N MET A 149 -33.68 26.62 2.17
CA MET A 149 -33.76 27.64 3.21
C MET A 149 -32.52 27.58 4.10
N VAL A 150 -31.90 28.75 4.34
CA VAL A 150 -30.70 28.90 5.16
C VAL A 150 -31.08 29.38 6.54
N VAL A 151 -30.62 28.65 7.56
CA VAL A 151 -30.81 29.00 8.97
C VAL A 151 -29.46 29.10 9.65
N LYS A 152 -29.17 30.25 10.26
CA LYS A 152 -28.00 30.39 11.13
C LYS A 152 -28.26 29.67 12.45
N LYS A 153 -27.44 28.67 12.76
CA LYS A 153 -27.56 27.85 13.97
C LYS A 153 -26.69 28.36 15.12
N LYS A 154 -25.53 28.93 14.80
CA LYS A 154 -24.54 29.36 15.80
C LYS A 154 -23.77 30.59 15.36
N GLN A 155 -23.38 31.42 16.33
CA GLN A 155 -22.60 32.64 16.10
C GLN A 155 -21.08 32.43 16.24
N ASP A 156 -20.64 31.48 17.09
CA ASP A 156 -19.22 31.16 17.28
C ASP A 156 -18.58 30.66 15.98
N LEU A 157 -17.32 31.04 15.78
CA LEU A 157 -16.52 30.69 14.62
C LEU A 157 -15.99 29.26 14.79
N VAL A 158 -16.10 28.44 13.75
CA VAL A 158 -15.66 27.04 13.79
C VAL A 158 -14.35 26.89 13.03
N LEU A 159 -13.29 26.50 13.74
CA LEU A 159 -11.94 26.34 13.18
C LEU A 159 -11.73 24.95 12.57
N SER A 160 -12.33 23.93 13.17
CA SER A 160 -12.21 22.55 12.73
C SER A 160 -13.42 21.75 13.17
N MET A 161 -13.80 20.77 12.36
CA MET A 161 -14.92 19.89 12.62
C MET A 161 -14.58 18.47 12.17
N ARG A 162 -14.98 17.48 12.98
CA ARG A 162 -14.93 16.06 12.65
C ARG A 162 -16.17 15.33 13.11
N ARG A 163 -16.60 14.36 12.31
CA ARG A 163 -17.68 13.44 12.65
C ARG A 163 -17.09 12.18 13.29
N ASN A 164 -17.65 11.75 14.42
CA ASN A 164 -17.40 10.46 15.04
C ASN A 164 -18.73 9.72 15.20
N GLY A 165 -19.05 8.82 14.27
CA GLY A 165 -20.36 8.17 14.20
C GLY A 165 -21.51 9.17 14.00
N GLN A 166 -22.40 9.28 14.98
CA GLN A 166 -23.50 10.26 14.99
C GLN A 166 -23.13 11.59 15.64
N ASP A 167 -21.99 11.65 16.32
CA ASP A 167 -21.55 12.82 17.05
C ASP A 167 -20.72 13.72 16.13
N ILE A 168 -20.89 15.04 16.26
CA ILE A 168 -20.06 16.01 15.56
C ILE A 168 -19.25 16.78 16.59
N TRP A 169 -17.93 16.70 16.46
CA TRP A 169 -16.98 17.42 17.29
C TRP A 169 -16.47 18.62 16.53
N HIS A 170 -16.43 19.76 17.19
CA HIS A 170 -15.92 20.97 16.57
C HIS A 170 -15.19 21.87 17.56
N LEU A 171 -14.18 22.55 17.04
CA LEU A 171 -13.34 23.49 17.75
C LEU A 171 -13.80 24.91 17.40
N ASP A 172 -14.23 25.64 18.43
CA ASP A 172 -14.83 26.95 18.26
C ASP A 172 -14.03 28.05 18.95
N ILE A 173 -14.13 29.25 18.37
CA ILE A 173 -13.75 30.51 18.99
C ILE A 173 -14.98 31.41 19.09
N PRO A 174 -15.24 32.03 20.25
CA PRO A 174 -16.31 33.01 20.38
C PRO A 174 -16.20 34.13 19.35
N ASN A 175 -17.31 34.46 18.73
CA ASN A 175 -17.41 35.60 17.83
C ASN A 175 -17.80 36.88 18.58
N ASP A 176 -17.14 37.11 19.71
CA ASP A 176 -17.25 38.33 20.48
C ASP A 176 -15.88 39.05 20.47
N LYS A 177 -15.89 40.38 20.50
CA LYS A 177 -14.65 41.19 20.53
C LYS A 177 -13.89 41.06 21.87
N SER A 178 -14.22 40.07 22.70
CA SER A 178 -13.90 40.02 24.14
C SER A 178 -12.56 39.38 24.48
N GLY A 179 -11.85 38.82 23.49
CA GLY A 179 -10.51 38.31 23.70
C GLY A 179 -10.28 37.06 22.87
N ALA A 180 -9.53 37.23 21.78
CA ALA A 180 -8.88 36.13 21.08
C ALA A 180 -8.23 35.19 22.11
N ASN A 181 -8.22 33.89 21.81
CA ASN A 181 -7.54 32.81 22.56
C ASN A 181 -8.42 31.95 23.47
N ARG A 182 -9.73 32.20 23.62
CA ARG A 182 -10.65 31.20 24.22
C ARG A 182 -11.08 30.18 23.17
N HIS A 183 -10.66 28.93 23.35
CA HIS A 183 -10.98 27.81 22.48
C HIS A 183 -11.97 26.88 23.17
N LYS A 184 -13.06 26.51 22.49
CA LYS A 184 -14.08 25.60 23.01
C LYS A 184 -14.11 24.34 22.17
N ILE A 185 -14.04 23.19 22.81
CA ILE A 185 -14.37 21.92 22.18
C ILE A 185 -15.83 21.63 22.46
N VAL A 186 -16.59 21.47 21.39
CA VAL A 186 -18.04 21.27 21.44
C VAL A 186 -18.39 19.96 20.76
N LYS A 187 -19.36 19.26 21.34
CA LYS A 187 -19.91 18.01 20.83
C LYS A 187 -21.40 18.20 20.57
N ASP A 188 -21.81 17.98 19.33
CA ASP A 188 -23.20 17.96 18.89
C ASP A 188 -23.70 16.53 18.86
N ILE A 189 -24.80 16.27 19.58
CA ILE A 189 -25.49 14.97 19.58
C ILE A 189 -26.95 15.23 19.22
N LYS A 190 -27.41 14.69 18.08
CA LYS A 190 -28.80 14.84 17.59
C LYS A 190 -29.28 16.31 17.60
N GLY A 191 -28.41 17.23 17.16
CA GLY A 191 -28.72 18.66 17.09
C GLY A 191 -28.60 19.43 18.41
N LYS A 192 -28.21 18.80 19.51
CA LYS A 192 -27.92 19.47 20.78
C LYS A 192 -26.43 19.63 20.98
N SER A 193 -25.97 20.89 21.03
CA SER A 193 -24.57 21.24 21.30
C SER A 193 -24.25 21.25 22.80
N THR A 194 -23.14 20.63 23.18
CA THR A 194 -22.60 20.65 24.55
C THR A 194 -21.12 21.06 24.50
N VAL A 195 -20.73 22.06 25.30
CA VAL A 195 -19.31 22.39 25.47
C VAL A 195 -18.68 21.32 26.36
N ILE A 196 -17.74 20.56 25.81
CA ILE A 196 -17.06 19.47 26.52
C ILE A 196 -15.90 20.04 27.35
N THR A 197 -15.11 20.93 26.76
CA THR A 197 -14.01 21.60 27.46
C THR A 197 -13.68 22.94 26.82
N GLN A 198 -12.95 23.78 27.55
CA GLN A 198 -12.44 25.04 27.05
C GLN A 198 -11.03 25.30 27.57
N PHE A 199 -10.20 25.95 26.76
CA PHE A 199 -8.84 26.29 27.11
C PHE A 199 -8.43 27.65 26.53
N TYR A 200 -7.35 28.20 27.08
CA TYR A 200 -6.83 29.52 26.73
C TYR A 200 -5.39 29.36 26.32
N GLU A 201 -5.09 29.62 25.04
CA GLU A 201 -3.74 29.48 24.52
C GLU A 201 -3.53 30.45 23.35
N ASN A 202 -2.40 31.14 23.38
CA ASN A 202 -2.10 32.22 22.43
C ASN A 202 -1.12 31.71 21.37
N GLY A 203 -1.23 32.19 20.13
CA GLY A 203 -0.28 31.83 19.08
C GLY A 203 -0.43 30.40 18.55
N ILE A 204 -1.60 29.80 18.75
CA ILE A 204 -2.01 28.56 18.06
C ILE A 204 -2.05 28.83 16.56
N VAL A 205 -1.41 27.96 15.79
CA VAL A 205 -1.46 27.97 14.33
C VAL A 205 -2.07 26.67 13.81
N ALA A 206 -2.99 26.80 12.85
CA ALA A 206 -3.67 25.70 12.14
C ALA A 206 -4.23 24.61 13.08
N PRO A 207 -5.09 24.95 14.05
CA PRO A 207 -5.66 23.95 14.94
C PRO A 207 -6.66 23.07 14.20
N GLN A 208 -6.53 21.76 14.37
CA GLN A 208 -7.33 20.75 13.69
C GLN A 208 -7.76 19.66 14.67
N LEU A 209 -9.00 19.22 14.52
CA LEU A 209 -9.50 18.02 15.16
C LEU A 209 -9.29 16.81 14.25
N PHE A 210 -9.04 15.66 14.85
CA PHE A 210 -8.98 14.36 14.19
C PHE A 210 -9.70 13.32 15.03
N ILE A 211 -10.24 12.30 14.36
CA ILE A 211 -10.82 11.12 15.02
C ILE A 211 -9.88 9.96 14.73
N VAL A 212 -9.43 9.31 15.80
CA VAL A 212 -8.57 8.12 15.73
C VAL A 212 -9.20 7.04 16.58
N ASP A 213 -9.64 5.97 15.94
CA ASP A 213 -10.57 4.99 16.50
C ASP A 213 -11.81 5.73 17.03
N ASP A 214 -12.07 5.72 18.33
CA ASP A 214 -13.15 6.49 18.97
C ASP A 214 -12.66 7.75 19.71
N ARG A 215 -11.36 8.08 19.60
CA ARG A 215 -10.73 9.18 20.35
C ARG A 215 -10.71 10.46 19.52
N VAL A 216 -10.97 11.58 20.17
CA VAL A 216 -10.87 12.91 19.57
C VAL A 216 -9.49 13.48 19.88
N LEU A 217 -8.74 13.82 18.85
CA LEU A 217 -7.44 14.44 18.96
C LEU A 217 -7.51 15.90 18.53
N LEU A 218 -6.82 16.78 19.26
CA LEU A 218 -6.56 18.15 18.89
C LEU A 218 -5.08 18.29 18.56
N LEU A 219 -4.79 18.70 17.32
CA LEU A 219 -3.47 19.06 16.85
C LEU A 219 -3.41 20.57 16.60
N TYR A 220 -2.35 21.22 17.05
CA TYR A 220 -2.01 22.57 16.62
C TYR A 220 -0.52 22.84 16.71
N LYS A 221 -0.04 23.90 16.04
CA LYS A 221 1.34 24.37 16.19
C LYS A 221 1.43 25.50 17.21
N LEU A 222 2.43 25.44 18.08
CA LEU A 222 2.81 26.52 19.00
C LEU A 222 4.31 26.78 18.86
N GLY A 223 4.68 28.00 18.45
CA GLY A 223 6.08 28.33 18.16
C GLY A 223 6.71 27.46 17.06
N GLY A 224 5.90 27.01 16.09
CA GLY A 224 6.32 26.11 15.01
C GLY A 224 6.37 24.63 15.39
N ILE A 225 6.06 24.27 16.65
CA ILE A 225 6.10 22.89 17.15
C ILE A 225 4.69 22.32 17.25
N ASN A 226 4.48 21.14 16.67
CA ASN A 226 3.25 20.36 16.76
C ASN A 226 2.99 19.95 18.22
N LYS A 227 1.78 20.25 18.70
CA LYS A 227 1.24 19.84 19.98
C LYS A 227 -0.01 19.00 19.72
N LEU A 228 -0.02 17.79 20.28
CA LEU A 228 -1.11 16.84 20.13
C LEU A 228 -1.74 16.58 21.51
N PHE A 229 -3.07 16.59 21.56
CA PHE A 229 -3.83 16.32 22.77
C PHE A 229 -4.96 15.34 22.49
N ALA A 230 -5.18 14.40 23.39
CA ALA A 230 -6.38 13.58 23.43
C ALA A 230 -7.45 14.25 24.28
N ILE A 231 -8.67 14.34 23.75
CA ILE A 231 -9.84 14.93 24.40
C ILE A 231 -10.81 13.80 24.77
N TYR A 232 -11.28 13.83 26.02
CA TYR A 232 -12.22 12.84 26.57
C TYR A 232 -13.58 13.47 26.83
N ASP A 233 -14.65 12.68 26.78
CA ASP A 233 -16.03 13.14 27.02
C ASP A 233 -16.23 13.79 28.40
N ASN A 234 -15.39 13.45 29.39
CA ASN A 234 -15.40 14.07 30.72
C ASN A 234 -14.79 15.48 30.75
N GLY A 235 -14.37 16.02 29.59
CA GLY A 235 -13.76 17.34 29.45
C GLY A 235 -12.26 17.38 29.71
N SER A 236 -11.65 16.26 30.14
CA SER A 236 -10.20 16.21 30.34
C SER A 236 -9.47 16.22 29.00
N MET A 237 -8.32 16.92 28.98
CA MET A 237 -7.43 17.00 27.83
C MET A 237 -6.04 16.57 28.27
N LYS A 238 -5.47 15.56 27.61
CA LYS A 238 -4.16 15.00 27.95
C LYS A 238 -3.20 15.17 26.78
N ALA A 239 -2.00 15.68 27.04
CA ALA A 239 -0.96 15.77 26.03
C ALA A 239 -0.53 14.38 25.57
N VAL A 240 -0.40 14.21 24.25
CA VAL A 240 0.14 13.02 23.60
C VAL A 240 1.52 13.38 23.08
N SER A 241 2.55 12.68 23.57
CA SER A 241 3.91 12.86 23.10
C SER A 241 4.04 12.46 21.62
N LEU A 242 4.57 13.37 20.82
CA LEU A 242 5.00 13.11 19.45
C LEU A 242 6.49 12.74 19.41
N PRO A 243 6.91 11.84 18.51
CA PRO A 243 8.31 11.64 18.15
C PRO A 243 8.98 12.94 17.67
N LYS A 244 10.27 13.13 17.98
CA LYS A 244 11.01 14.36 17.64
C LYS A 244 10.97 14.74 16.17
N ASN A 245 11.04 13.76 15.27
CA ASN A 245 10.98 13.95 13.82
C ASN A 245 9.62 14.50 13.34
N LEU A 246 8.56 14.38 14.15
CA LEU A 246 7.24 14.92 13.85
C LEU A 246 6.96 16.26 14.54
N GLU A 247 7.89 16.80 15.33
CA GLU A 247 7.64 18.04 16.07
C GLU A 247 7.52 19.26 15.15
N GLN A 248 8.24 19.33 14.04
CA GLN A 248 8.27 20.53 13.17
C GLN A 248 7.69 20.29 11.77
N ILE A 249 7.45 19.03 11.41
CA ILE A 249 6.86 18.66 10.12
C ILE A 249 5.45 19.23 9.98
N SER A 250 4.99 19.45 8.75
CA SER A 250 3.56 19.72 8.53
C SER A 250 2.80 18.39 8.51
N ILE A 251 1.83 18.26 9.40
CA ILE A 251 0.89 17.13 9.42
C ILE A 251 -0.38 17.65 8.75
N TYR A 252 -0.75 17.06 7.61
CA TYR A 252 -1.92 17.46 6.83
C TYR A 252 -3.17 16.70 7.25
N ASN A 253 -3.02 15.41 7.55
CA ASN A 253 -4.13 14.57 7.96
C ASN A 253 -3.71 13.47 8.94
N ILE A 254 -4.66 13.02 9.76
CA ILE A 254 -4.55 11.81 10.58
C ILE A 254 -5.70 10.91 10.20
N VAL A 255 -5.38 9.76 9.59
CA VAL A 255 -6.37 8.80 9.12
C VAL A 255 -6.37 7.61 10.06
N SER A 256 -7.56 7.15 10.43
CA SER A 256 -7.77 5.92 11.20
C SER A 256 -8.68 5.00 10.41
N GLN A 257 -8.16 3.82 10.09
CA GLN A 257 -8.86 2.74 9.42
C GLN A 257 -8.79 1.50 10.33
N VAL A 258 -9.64 0.51 10.07
CA VAL A 258 -9.86 -0.66 10.96
C VAL A 258 -8.56 -1.28 11.50
N ASP A 259 -7.55 -1.44 10.64
CA ASP A 259 -6.29 -2.10 11.01
C ASP A 259 -5.07 -1.15 11.07
N GLN A 260 -5.21 0.10 10.63
CA GLN A 260 -4.06 0.99 10.40
C GLN A 260 -4.38 2.45 10.67
N LYS A 261 -3.41 3.16 11.25
CA LYS A 261 -3.50 4.59 11.54
C LYS A 261 -2.33 5.30 10.89
N TRP A 262 -2.60 6.33 10.11
CA TRP A 262 -1.62 7.01 9.28
C TRP A 262 -1.56 8.50 9.60
N LEU A 263 -0.34 9.02 9.78
CA LEU A 263 -0.09 10.46 9.68
C LEU A 263 0.33 10.78 8.26
N CYS A 264 -0.42 11.66 7.61
CA CYS A 264 -0.13 12.19 6.28
C CYS A 264 0.61 13.51 6.45
N THR A 265 1.84 13.62 5.94
CA THR A 265 2.76 14.71 6.28
C THR A 265 3.49 15.26 5.06
N SER A 266 4.20 16.37 5.25
CA SER A 266 5.09 16.95 4.23
C SER A 266 6.34 16.09 3.91
N ASP A 267 6.58 15.02 4.65
CA ASP A 267 7.68 14.08 4.45
C ASP A 267 7.15 12.65 4.66
N GLY A 268 6.28 12.23 3.75
CA GLY A 268 5.74 10.88 3.65
C GLY A 268 4.54 10.59 4.54
N ALA A 269 4.19 9.30 4.56
CA ALA A 269 3.12 8.73 5.36
C ALA A 269 3.72 7.89 6.50
N TRP A 270 3.22 8.08 7.71
CA TRP A 270 3.74 7.42 8.91
C TRP A 270 2.67 6.53 9.52
N LEU A 271 2.90 5.22 9.52
CA LEU A 271 2.07 4.26 10.24
C LEU A 271 2.40 4.38 11.73
N PHE A 272 1.37 4.56 12.56
CA PHE A 272 1.55 4.74 13.98
C PHE A 272 0.59 3.91 14.83
N GLU A 273 0.97 3.70 16.08
CA GLU A 273 0.09 3.27 17.15
C GLU A 273 -0.12 4.39 18.16
N LEU A 274 -1.31 4.43 18.75
CA LEU A 274 -1.72 5.46 19.69
C LEU A 274 -2.10 4.87 21.05
N ASN A 275 -1.25 5.16 22.03
CA ASN A 275 -1.53 4.89 23.44
C ASN A 275 -2.00 6.18 24.12
N ASP A 276 -2.43 6.09 25.39
CA ASP A 276 -3.02 7.22 26.10
C ASP A 276 -2.13 8.47 26.24
N THR A 277 -0.81 8.29 26.16
CA THR A 277 0.18 9.35 26.43
C THR A 277 1.16 9.60 25.29
N LYS A 278 1.17 8.74 24.26
CA LYS A 278 2.20 8.79 23.22
C LYS A 278 1.71 8.20 21.90
N LEU A 279 2.18 8.80 20.81
CA LEU A 279 2.10 8.29 19.46
C LEU A 279 3.43 7.61 19.10
N GLU A 280 3.39 6.34 18.70
CA GLU A 280 4.57 5.54 18.37
C GLU A 280 4.59 5.17 16.90
N ILE A 281 5.69 5.48 16.21
CA ILE A 281 5.85 5.17 14.78
C ILE A 281 6.23 3.71 14.61
N GLN A 282 5.45 3.01 13.81
CA GLN A 282 5.74 1.65 13.36
C GLN A 282 6.50 1.66 12.03
N LYS A 283 6.14 2.58 11.13
CA LYS A 283 6.72 2.66 9.79
C LYS A 283 6.65 4.06 9.20
N HIS A 284 7.67 4.41 8.43
CA HIS A 284 7.69 5.58 7.55
C HIS A 284 7.77 5.09 6.10
N THR A 285 6.89 5.58 5.24
CA THR A 285 6.88 5.26 3.81
C THR A 285 6.66 6.53 2.98
N LEU A 286 6.94 6.44 1.68
CA LEU A 286 6.86 7.55 0.74
C LEU A 286 7.71 8.75 1.21
N GLU A 287 8.93 8.48 1.67
CA GLU A 287 9.87 9.51 2.13
C GLU A 287 10.02 10.63 1.08
N SER A 288 10.12 11.87 1.56
CA SER A 288 10.17 13.11 0.76
C SER A 288 8.92 13.42 -0.07
N GLN A 289 7.83 12.65 0.04
CA GLN A 289 6.57 12.97 -0.63
C GLN A 289 5.66 13.79 0.27
N SER A 290 4.97 14.79 -0.29
CA SER A 290 4.01 15.60 0.46
C SER A 290 2.64 14.92 0.48
N VAL A 291 2.44 13.95 1.35
CA VAL A 291 1.27 13.06 1.37
C VAL A 291 0.08 13.74 2.04
N THR A 292 -1.01 13.99 1.31
CA THR A 292 -2.22 14.68 1.80
C THR A 292 -3.19 13.76 2.50
N ASN A 293 -3.40 12.57 1.95
CA ASN A 293 -4.36 11.60 2.47
C ASN A 293 -3.97 10.17 2.09
N VAL A 294 -4.50 9.19 2.82
CA VAL A 294 -4.25 7.75 2.63
C VAL A 294 -5.54 6.97 2.83
N ILE A 295 -5.83 6.01 1.96
CA ILE A 295 -6.88 5.00 2.17
C ILE A 295 -6.40 3.59 1.83
N ASN A 296 -6.87 2.60 2.57
CA ASN A 296 -6.96 1.21 2.11
C ASN A 296 -8.19 1.01 1.22
N ASP A 297 -7.99 0.46 0.01
CA ASP A 297 -9.07 0.04 -0.89
C ASP A 297 -9.59 -1.37 -0.57
N PHE A 298 -10.66 -1.80 -1.25
CA PHE A 298 -11.28 -3.11 -1.06
C PHE A 298 -10.35 -4.32 -1.32
N ASN A 299 -9.27 -4.13 -2.07
CA ASN A 299 -8.25 -5.17 -2.35
C ASN A 299 -7.06 -5.09 -1.38
N SER A 300 -7.15 -4.27 -0.33
CA SER A 300 -6.06 -4.01 0.63
C SER A 300 -4.83 -3.34 0.01
N ASN A 301 -4.99 -2.59 -1.08
CA ASN A 301 -3.95 -1.68 -1.55
C ASN A 301 -4.05 -0.37 -0.76
N ILE A 302 -2.91 0.21 -0.44
CA ILE A 302 -2.85 1.53 0.18
C ILE A 302 -2.70 2.56 -0.94
N TRP A 303 -3.65 3.47 -1.06
CA TRP A 303 -3.60 4.63 -1.92
C TRP A 303 -3.16 5.84 -1.11
N ALA A 304 -2.19 6.61 -1.61
CA ALA A 304 -1.73 7.84 -1.02
C ALA A 304 -1.77 8.97 -2.07
N THR A 305 -2.48 10.04 -1.74
CA THR A 305 -2.52 11.27 -2.55
C THR A 305 -1.44 12.23 -2.10
N THR A 306 -0.96 13.09 -3.01
CA THR A 306 0.10 14.06 -2.71
C THR A 306 -0.21 15.46 -3.21
N LEU A 307 0.47 16.47 -2.65
CA LEU A 307 0.32 17.87 -3.08
C LEU A 307 1.03 18.19 -4.40
N ASP A 308 1.99 17.37 -4.84
CA ASP A 308 2.88 17.74 -5.95
C ASP A 308 3.40 16.57 -6.80
N ASN A 309 3.09 15.32 -6.45
CA ASN A 309 3.64 14.14 -7.12
C ASN A 309 2.61 13.04 -7.40
N GLY A 310 1.36 13.43 -7.66
CA GLY A 310 0.31 12.51 -8.07
C GLY A 310 -0.11 11.54 -6.96
N ILE A 311 -0.23 10.25 -7.33
CA ILE A 311 -0.81 9.21 -6.47
C ILE A 311 0.14 8.01 -6.40
N PHE A 312 0.31 7.49 -5.20
CA PHE A 312 1.06 6.26 -4.94
C PHE A 312 0.08 5.16 -4.54
N VAL A 313 0.20 4.00 -5.17
CA VAL A 313 -0.55 2.80 -4.81
C VAL A 313 0.44 1.75 -4.35
N ILE A 314 0.45 1.44 -3.07
CA ILE A 314 1.27 0.38 -2.48
C ILE A 314 0.41 -0.90 -2.51
N PRO A 315 0.62 -1.80 -3.49
CA PRO A 315 -0.06 -3.09 -3.53
C PRO A 315 0.32 -3.86 -2.28
N ASN A 316 -0.69 -4.34 -1.53
CA ASN A 316 -0.62 -5.10 -0.28
C ASN A 316 0.74 -5.08 0.45
N LYS A 317 0.77 -4.55 1.67
CA LYS A 317 1.96 -4.46 2.57
C LYS A 317 2.82 -5.72 2.68
N ASP A 318 2.27 -6.90 2.41
CA ASP A 318 2.97 -8.19 2.47
C ASP A 318 3.78 -8.50 1.19
N ILE A 319 3.58 -7.74 0.11
CA ILE A 319 4.33 -7.89 -1.14
C ILE A 319 5.67 -7.19 -1.01
N LYS A 320 6.74 -7.97 -1.15
CA LYS A 320 8.12 -7.49 -1.08
C LYS A 320 8.81 -7.63 -2.43
N ARG A 321 9.58 -6.61 -2.82
CA ARG A 321 10.46 -6.67 -4.00
C ARG A 321 11.89 -6.91 -3.58
N LEU A 322 12.48 -7.93 -4.20
CA LEU A 322 13.88 -8.29 -4.01
C LEU A 322 14.65 -7.97 -5.28
N TYR A 323 15.79 -7.29 -5.15
CA TYR A 323 16.69 -7.01 -6.25
C TYR A 323 17.81 -8.06 -6.28
N LEU A 324 18.15 -8.55 -7.46
CA LEU A 324 19.32 -9.41 -7.61
C LEU A 324 20.59 -8.58 -7.43
N PRO A 325 21.65 -9.12 -6.80
CA PRO A 325 22.91 -8.40 -6.62
C PRO A 325 23.61 -7.99 -7.93
N GLY A 326 23.36 -8.68 -9.05
CA GLY A 326 23.92 -8.33 -10.35
C GLY A 326 23.00 -7.42 -11.17
N GLU A 327 23.49 -6.24 -11.56
CA GLU A 327 22.71 -5.21 -12.28
C GLU A 327 22.00 -5.69 -13.55
N LYS A 328 22.57 -6.67 -14.27
CA LYS A 328 22.04 -7.18 -15.55
C LYS A 328 21.46 -8.59 -15.46
N GLN A 329 21.33 -9.13 -14.26
CA GLN A 329 20.81 -10.48 -14.07
C GLN A 329 19.30 -10.52 -14.20
N LYS A 330 18.81 -11.60 -14.81
CA LYS A 330 17.38 -11.89 -14.95
C LYS A 330 17.08 -13.19 -14.24
N ILE A 331 15.97 -13.22 -13.51
CA ILE A 331 15.41 -14.44 -12.91
C ILE A 331 14.82 -15.29 -14.04
N ASN A 332 15.30 -16.54 -14.15
CA ASN A 332 14.79 -17.49 -15.14
C ASN A 332 14.09 -18.69 -14.51
N ALA A 333 14.45 -19.05 -13.29
CA ALA A 333 13.86 -20.17 -12.56
C ALA A 333 13.83 -19.87 -11.06
N VAL A 334 12.80 -20.38 -10.38
CA VAL A 334 12.64 -20.31 -8.93
C VAL A 334 12.20 -21.68 -8.43
N CYS A 335 12.73 -22.12 -7.30
CA CYS A 335 12.33 -23.37 -6.65
C CYS A 335 12.30 -23.20 -5.14
N ARG A 336 11.20 -23.62 -4.51
CA ARG A 336 11.09 -23.69 -3.05
C ARG A 336 11.81 -24.94 -2.52
N LEU A 337 12.38 -24.83 -1.32
CA LEU A 337 12.92 -25.94 -0.51
C LEU A 337 11.97 -26.23 0.66
N ASP A 338 12.08 -27.41 1.27
CA ASP A 338 11.16 -27.85 2.34
C ASP A 338 11.30 -27.06 3.65
N ASP A 339 12.47 -26.48 3.90
CA ASP A 339 12.80 -25.73 5.11
C ASP A 339 12.44 -24.23 5.03
N GLY A 340 11.60 -23.85 4.06
CA GLY A 340 11.17 -22.46 3.86
C GLY A 340 12.17 -21.60 3.08
N ARG A 341 13.37 -22.10 2.78
CA ARG A 341 14.29 -21.47 1.83
C ARG A 341 13.76 -21.58 0.40
N PHE A 342 14.30 -20.77 -0.48
CA PHE A 342 14.07 -20.90 -1.92
C PHE A 342 15.33 -20.56 -2.72
N VAL A 343 15.38 -21.04 -3.96
CA VAL A 343 16.52 -20.86 -4.86
C VAL A 343 16.06 -20.14 -6.11
N ILE A 344 16.80 -19.11 -6.48
CA ILE A 344 16.65 -18.37 -7.73
C ILE A 344 17.79 -18.77 -8.66
N GLY A 345 17.47 -19.13 -9.90
CA GLY A 345 18.42 -19.34 -10.98
C GLY A 345 18.37 -18.20 -12.00
N THR A 346 19.53 -17.71 -12.39
CA THR A 346 19.67 -16.55 -13.29
C THR A 346 20.04 -16.92 -14.72
N ASN A 347 19.88 -15.95 -15.62
CA ASN A 347 20.29 -16.03 -17.02
C ASN A 347 21.81 -16.17 -17.25
N ASP A 348 22.64 -15.79 -16.29
CA ASP A 348 24.10 -15.86 -16.37
C ASP A 348 24.71 -17.04 -15.56
N GLY A 349 23.87 -17.96 -15.09
CA GLY A 349 24.32 -19.19 -14.44
C GLY A 349 24.68 -19.03 -12.96
N VAL A 350 24.00 -18.13 -12.25
CA VAL A 350 24.13 -17.96 -10.80
C VAL A 350 22.90 -18.52 -10.10
N LEU A 351 23.13 -19.19 -8.97
CA LEU A 351 22.10 -19.62 -8.04
C LEU A 351 22.18 -18.76 -6.77
N TYR A 352 21.07 -18.11 -6.42
CA TYR A 352 20.91 -17.41 -5.15
C TYR A 352 20.00 -18.24 -4.24
N ILE A 353 20.49 -18.61 -3.06
CA ILE A 353 19.71 -19.32 -2.05
C ILE A 353 19.27 -18.32 -1.00
N TYR A 354 17.98 -18.09 -0.91
CA TYR A 354 17.37 -17.19 0.05
C TYR A 354 16.90 -17.93 1.31
N GLY A 355 17.11 -17.30 2.45
CA GLY A 355 16.54 -17.68 3.74
C GLY A 355 15.04 -17.38 3.81
N SER A 356 14.38 -17.90 4.85
CA SER A 356 12.99 -17.55 5.18
C SER A 356 12.84 -16.07 5.59
N ASP A 357 13.95 -15.42 5.95
CA ASP A 357 14.07 -13.98 6.22
C ASP A 357 14.21 -13.11 4.95
N LEU A 358 14.14 -13.74 3.77
CA LEU A 358 14.33 -13.12 2.45
C LEU A 358 15.74 -12.53 2.24
N GLN A 359 16.74 -12.97 3.01
CA GLN A 359 18.13 -12.62 2.79
C GLN A 359 18.87 -13.69 2.00
N ILE A 360 19.86 -13.29 1.21
CA ILE A 360 20.71 -14.23 0.46
C ILE A 360 21.62 -14.95 1.46
N SER A 361 21.32 -16.22 1.72
CA SER A 361 22.16 -17.09 2.55
C SER A 361 23.40 -17.60 1.81
N ARG A 362 23.30 -17.80 0.48
CA ARG A 362 24.41 -18.30 -0.34
C ARG A 362 24.26 -17.92 -1.80
N THR A 363 25.40 -17.69 -2.44
CA THR A 363 25.52 -17.49 -3.89
C THR A 363 26.42 -18.58 -4.47
N ILE A 364 25.98 -19.26 -5.54
CA ILE A 364 26.75 -20.30 -6.22
C ILE A 364 26.83 -19.93 -7.70
N LYS A 365 28.06 -19.78 -8.23
CA LYS A 365 28.30 -19.53 -9.65
C LYS A 365 28.58 -20.85 -10.37
N LEU A 366 27.84 -21.14 -11.44
CA LEU A 366 28.02 -22.34 -12.25
C LEU A 366 29.14 -22.11 -13.29
N ASN A 367 30.04 -23.10 -13.44
CA ASN A 367 31.30 -22.94 -14.17
C ASN A 367 31.20 -22.54 -15.66
N ASN A 368 30.02 -22.66 -16.30
CA ASN A 368 29.88 -22.40 -17.74
C ASN A 368 28.92 -21.24 -18.11
N ARG A 369 28.48 -20.42 -17.15
CA ARG A 369 27.57 -19.27 -17.36
C ARG A 369 26.31 -19.56 -18.18
N GLY A 370 25.87 -20.82 -18.23
CA GLY A 370 24.65 -21.20 -18.92
C GLY A 370 23.46 -20.70 -18.15
N ALA A 371 22.49 -20.12 -18.84
CA ALA A 371 21.25 -19.70 -18.23
C ALA A 371 20.62 -20.88 -17.50
N VAL A 372 20.36 -20.71 -16.20
CA VAL A 372 19.55 -21.66 -15.43
C VAL A 372 18.14 -21.57 -15.95
N ASN A 373 17.61 -22.64 -16.53
CA ASN A 373 16.30 -22.62 -17.19
C ASN A 373 15.24 -23.43 -16.45
N TYR A 374 15.66 -24.30 -15.54
CA TYR A 374 14.75 -25.10 -14.72
C TYR A 374 15.45 -25.51 -13.43
N LEU A 375 14.70 -25.50 -12.34
CA LEU A 375 15.12 -25.95 -11.02
C LEU A 375 14.09 -26.95 -10.50
N TYR A 376 14.55 -28.05 -9.92
CA TYR A 376 13.70 -29.03 -9.25
C TYR A 376 14.35 -29.47 -7.96
N PHE A 377 13.65 -29.32 -6.84
CA PHE A 377 14.08 -29.81 -5.55
C PHE A 377 13.49 -31.20 -5.31
N ASP A 378 14.38 -32.18 -5.12
CA ASP A 378 14.05 -33.54 -4.72
C ASP A 378 14.17 -33.63 -3.19
N SER A 379 13.03 -33.63 -2.51
CA SER A 379 12.94 -33.68 -1.05
C SER A 379 13.51 -34.98 -0.47
N GLN A 380 13.33 -36.11 -1.16
CA GLN A 380 13.80 -37.42 -0.71
C GLN A 380 15.33 -37.46 -0.60
N THR A 381 16.01 -36.81 -1.54
CA THR A 381 17.48 -36.77 -1.57
C THR A 381 18.06 -35.44 -1.08
N SER A 382 17.22 -34.50 -0.63
CA SER A 382 17.60 -33.13 -0.28
C SER A 382 18.53 -32.49 -1.32
N SER A 383 18.25 -32.75 -2.60
CA SER A 383 19.09 -32.35 -3.72
C SER A 383 18.32 -31.46 -4.68
N LEU A 384 18.95 -30.37 -5.12
CA LEU A 384 18.45 -29.49 -6.16
C LEU A 384 19.03 -29.92 -7.51
N LEU A 385 18.17 -30.33 -8.44
CA LEU A 385 18.52 -30.55 -9.84
C LEU A 385 18.41 -29.24 -10.61
N VAL A 386 19.49 -28.88 -11.29
CA VAL A 386 19.67 -27.61 -11.99
C VAL A 386 19.87 -27.90 -13.47
N SER A 387 18.91 -27.49 -14.28
CA SER A 387 19.03 -27.52 -15.74
C SER A 387 19.59 -26.19 -16.24
N THR A 388 20.56 -26.27 -17.16
CA THR A 388 21.03 -25.09 -17.88
C THR A 388 20.84 -25.24 -19.39
N THR A 389 20.92 -24.12 -20.11
CA THR A 389 20.77 -24.08 -21.57
C THR A 389 22.00 -24.57 -22.34
N ASN A 390 23.18 -24.62 -21.70
CA ASN A 390 24.48 -24.85 -22.34
C ASN A 390 24.98 -26.31 -22.21
N ASN A 391 24.12 -27.28 -22.48
CA ASN A 391 24.44 -28.73 -22.46
C ASN A 391 24.99 -29.26 -21.11
N SER A 392 24.91 -28.46 -20.05
CA SER A 392 25.27 -28.87 -18.70
C SER A 392 24.01 -29.03 -17.84
N SER A 393 24.12 -29.81 -16.79
CA SER A 393 23.15 -29.84 -15.70
C SER A 393 23.91 -30.12 -14.40
N TYR A 394 23.30 -29.81 -13.27
CA TYR A 394 23.96 -29.96 -11.98
C TYR A 394 23.02 -30.61 -10.96
N LYS A 395 23.61 -31.31 -10.00
CA LYS A 395 22.95 -31.74 -8.77
C LYS A 395 23.65 -31.05 -7.62
N LEU A 396 22.92 -30.27 -6.85
CA LEU A 396 23.40 -29.56 -5.68
C LEU A 396 22.77 -30.18 -4.43
N ASP A 397 23.58 -30.73 -3.52
CA ASP A 397 23.09 -31.06 -2.19
C ASP A 397 22.83 -29.75 -1.42
N VAL A 398 21.60 -29.51 -0.96
CA VAL A 398 21.23 -28.22 -0.35
C VAL A 398 21.62 -28.10 1.13
N ARG A 399 22.16 -29.17 1.72
CA ARG A 399 22.67 -29.22 3.10
C ARG A 399 24.19 -29.02 3.11
N THR A 400 24.91 -29.75 2.26
CA THR A 400 26.38 -29.69 2.18
C THR A 400 26.89 -28.68 1.15
N PHE A 401 26.03 -28.24 0.25
CA PHE A 401 26.36 -27.41 -0.92
C PHE A 401 27.38 -28.03 -1.87
N GLN A 402 27.55 -29.35 -1.82
CA GLN A 402 28.33 -30.07 -2.81
C GLN A 402 27.61 -30.04 -4.16
N LEU A 403 28.32 -29.60 -5.19
CA LEU A 403 27.81 -29.43 -6.55
C LEU A 403 28.45 -30.46 -7.47
N ILE A 404 27.63 -31.35 -8.02
CA ILE A 404 28.04 -32.34 -9.03
C ILE A 404 27.56 -31.85 -10.40
N ARG A 405 28.47 -31.88 -11.38
CA ARG A 405 28.16 -31.51 -12.76
C ARG A 405 27.91 -32.75 -13.62
N TYR A 406 26.90 -32.66 -14.46
CA TYR A 406 26.58 -33.61 -15.51
C TYR A 406 26.62 -32.92 -16.88
N ASN A 407 26.99 -33.67 -17.91
CA ASN A 407 26.99 -33.18 -19.29
C ASN A 407 25.93 -33.93 -20.10
N ASN A 408 25.06 -33.21 -20.81
CA ASN A 408 24.01 -33.74 -21.68
C ASN A 408 23.00 -34.71 -21.01
N ILE A 409 22.74 -34.54 -19.71
CA ILE A 409 21.75 -35.34 -18.98
C ILE A 409 20.43 -34.55 -18.87
N LEU A 410 20.37 -33.51 -18.02
CA LEU A 410 19.14 -32.77 -17.72
C LEU A 410 19.15 -31.34 -18.32
N ASN A 411 19.82 -31.14 -19.45
CA ASN A 411 20.00 -29.81 -20.04
C ASN A 411 18.73 -29.31 -20.76
N SER A 412 18.43 -28.01 -20.67
CA SER A 412 17.25 -27.41 -21.31
C SER A 412 15.92 -28.09 -20.96
N ALA A 413 15.79 -28.55 -19.71
CA ALA A 413 14.60 -29.20 -19.21
C ALA A 413 13.34 -28.32 -19.32
N LYS A 414 12.21 -28.98 -19.56
CA LYS A 414 10.85 -28.42 -19.47
C LYS A 414 10.06 -28.97 -18.30
N SER A 415 10.48 -30.12 -17.80
CA SER A 415 9.95 -30.72 -16.59
C SER A 415 10.97 -31.70 -16.04
N ILE A 416 11.12 -31.69 -14.72
CA ILE A 416 11.88 -32.67 -13.95
C ILE A 416 11.00 -32.99 -12.74
N LEU A 417 10.80 -34.27 -12.45
CA LEU A 417 10.08 -34.71 -11.25
C LEU A 417 10.50 -36.12 -10.83
N ARG A 418 10.56 -36.34 -9.51
CA ARG A 418 10.67 -37.67 -8.90
C ARG A 418 9.37 -38.42 -9.16
N VAL A 419 9.50 -39.63 -9.69
CA VAL A 419 8.34 -40.50 -10.00
C VAL A 419 8.07 -41.45 -8.84
N ASN A 420 9.13 -42.06 -8.31
CA ASN A 420 9.13 -42.99 -7.19
C ASN A 420 10.53 -42.98 -6.55
N ASP A 421 10.78 -43.89 -5.62
CA ASP A 421 12.04 -43.96 -4.87
C ASP A 421 13.30 -44.14 -5.73
N SER A 422 13.17 -44.69 -6.94
CA SER A 422 14.30 -45.04 -7.81
C SER A 422 14.36 -44.25 -9.11
N GLN A 423 13.31 -43.52 -9.48
CA GLN A 423 13.18 -42.96 -10.83
C GLN A 423 12.89 -41.46 -10.85
N ILE A 424 13.52 -40.77 -11.81
CA ILE A 424 13.36 -39.35 -12.10
C ILE A 424 12.94 -39.19 -13.55
N PHE A 425 11.80 -38.55 -13.77
CA PHE A 425 11.35 -38.17 -15.09
C PHE A 425 12.03 -36.87 -15.54
N TYR A 426 12.43 -36.85 -16.81
CA TYR A 426 13.03 -35.70 -17.47
C TYR A 426 12.33 -35.46 -18.81
N GLY A 427 11.77 -34.26 -18.99
CA GLY A 427 11.15 -33.81 -20.23
C GLY A 427 11.91 -32.64 -20.84
N SER A 428 12.13 -32.69 -22.16
CA SER A 428 12.84 -31.66 -22.92
C SER A 428 12.11 -31.27 -24.21
N PHE A 429 12.72 -30.40 -25.01
CA PHE A 429 12.22 -30.09 -26.35
C PHE A 429 12.30 -31.26 -27.34
N LYS A 430 13.16 -32.26 -27.07
CA LYS A 430 13.46 -33.35 -28.02
C LYS A 430 12.78 -34.65 -27.62
N GLU A 431 12.72 -34.92 -26.32
CA GLU A 431 12.36 -36.22 -25.79
C GLU A 431 11.91 -36.16 -24.33
N ALA A 432 11.30 -37.25 -23.88
CA ALA A 432 11.05 -37.55 -22.49
C ALA A 432 11.76 -38.86 -22.11
N LEU A 433 12.51 -38.82 -21.01
CA LEU A 433 13.31 -39.92 -20.49
C LEU A 433 12.91 -40.21 -19.04
N LEU A 434 13.11 -41.44 -18.62
CA LEU A 434 13.06 -41.88 -17.24
C LEU A 434 14.46 -42.31 -16.83
N TYR A 435 15.09 -41.51 -15.97
CA TYR A 435 16.36 -41.85 -15.35
C TYR A 435 16.15 -42.65 -14.08
N ASP A 436 17.14 -43.45 -13.72
CA ASP A 436 17.33 -43.91 -12.36
C ASP A 436 17.98 -42.80 -11.49
N ASN A 437 18.23 -43.10 -10.22
CA ASN A 437 18.86 -42.14 -9.29
C ASN A 437 20.32 -41.79 -9.65
N SER A 438 21.02 -42.61 -10.45
CA SER A 438 22.39 -42.34 -10.88
C SER A 438 22.48 -41.24 -11.95
N LEU A 439 21.37 -40.97 -12.65
CA LEU A 439 21.27 -40.01 -13.75
C LEU A 439 22.21 -40.35 -14.92
N GLU A 440 22.41 -41.65 -15.19
CA GLU A 440 23.21 -42.13 -16.31
C GLU A 440 22.39 -42.26 -17.60
N ARG A 441 22.85 -41.60 -18.68
CA ARG A 441 22.11 -41.59 -19.95
C ARG A 441 22.02 -42.96 -20.63
N SER A 442 23.02 -43.82 -20.46
CA SER A 442 23.02 -45.20 -20.96
C SER A 442 21.92 -46.07 -20.33
N GLN A 443 21.51 -45.72 -19.11
CA GLN A 443 20.51 -46.47 -18.34
C GLN A 443 19.09 -45.86 -18.45
N ALA A 444 18.96 -44.70 -19.10
CA ALA A 444 17.70 -43.98 -19.18
C ALA A 444 16.70 -44.66 -20.12
N ALA A 445 15.49 -44.91 -19.65
CA ALA A 445 14.41 -45.44 -20.48
C ALA A 445 13.76 -44.31 -21.29
N LEU A 446 13.71 -44.47 -22.60
CA LEU A 446 13.05 -43.53 -23.49
C LEU A 446 11.52 -43.70 -23.43
N ILE A 447 10.82 -42.66 -22.98
CA ILE A 447 9.35 -42.64 -22.95
C ILE A 447 8.81 -42.16 -24.32
N ARG A 448 9.37 -41.09 -24.88
CA ARG A 448 8.97 -40.54 -26.20
C ARG A 448 10.05 -39.66 -26.81
N LYS A 449 10.20 -39.67 -28.14
CA LYS A 449 11.06 -38.74 -28.91
C LYS A 449 10.29 -37.54 -29.44
N GLN A 450 9.61 -36.80 -28.56
CA GLN A 450 8.91 -35.58 -28.91
C GLN A 450 8.98 -34.55 -27.78
N ARG A 451 8.72 -33.29 -28.13
CA ARG A 451 8.69 -32.16 -27.19
C ARG A 451 7.72 -32.38 -26.03
N VAL A 452 8.23 -32.18 -24.82
CA VAL A 452 7.47 -32.08 -23.57
C VAL A 452 7.20 -30.62 -23.26
N LYS A 453 5.93 -30.26 -22.98
CA LYS A 453 5.58 -28.90 -22.51
C LYS A 453 5.57 -28.80 -20.97
N GLY A 454 5.23 -29.90 -20.30
CA GLY A 454 5.22 -30.07 -18.85
C GLY A 454 4.93 -31.54 -18.53
N ALA A 455 5.00 -31.90 -17.26
CA ALA A 455 4.56 -33.21 -16.78
C ALA A 455 4.07 -33.07 -15.33
N ILE A 456 3.07 -33.88 -14.99
CA ILE A 456 2.48 -33.94 -13.65
C ILE A 456 2.38 -35.41 -13.25
N LEU A 457 2.72 -35.71 -12.00
CA LEU A 457 2.50 -37.02 -11.38
C LEU A 457 1.09 -37.03 -10.77
N LEU A 458 0.25 -37.97 -11.19
CA LEU A 458 -1.06 -38.24 -10.59
C LEU A 458 -0.92 -39.35 -9.54
N SER A 459 -1.83 -39.37 -8.55
CA SER A 459 -1.82 -40.40 -7.51
C SER A 459 -1.93 -41.82 -8.09
N GLY A 460 -1.10 -42.74 -7.56
CA GLY A 460 -1.05 -44.15 -7.95
C GLY A 460 -0.32 -44.43 -9.26
N ASP A 461 0.91 -43.93 -9.42
CA ASP A 461 1.83 -44.20 -10.56
C ASP A 461 1.29 -43.85 -11.96
N ARG A 462 0.36 -42.90 -12.04
CA ARG A 462 -0.22 -42.43 -13.31
C ARG A 462 0.41 -41.10 -13.75
N TYR A 463 0.75 -40.99 -15.04
CA TYR A 463 1.38 -39.81 -15.61
C TYR A 463 0.38 -39.00 -16.42
N LEU A 464 0.48 -37.67 -16.35
CA LEU A 464 -0.19 -36.78 -17.29
C LEU A 464 0.85 -36.01 -18.12
N PHE A 465 0.79 -36.17 -19.45
CA PHE A 465 1.61 -35.43 -20.41
C PHE A 465 0.72 -34.52 -21.26
N PRO A 466 0.78 -33.19 -21.14
CA PRO A 466 0.10 -32.31 -22.08
C PRO A 466 0.83 -32.29 -23.45
N SER A 467 0.15 -32.70 -24.53
CA SER A 467 0.55 -32.42 -25.93
C SER A 467 -0.57 -31.69 -26.70
N LEU A 468 -0.21 -31.03 -27.81
CA LEU A 468 -1.10 -30.18 -28.61
C LEU A 468 -2.33 -30.93 -29.17
N MET A 469 -3.47 -30.23 -29.18
CA MET A 469 -4.85 -30.63 -29.51
C MET A 469 -5.55 -31.42 -28.40
N VAL A 470 -6.41 -30.73 -27.62
CA VAL A 470 -7.72 -31.09 -26.97
C VAL A 470 -7.95 -32.51 -26.39
N PHE A 471 -7.02 -33.44 -26.54
CA PHE A 471 -7.06 -34.80 -26.05
C PHE A 471 -5.86 -35.00 -25.13
N MET A 472 -6.15 -35.07 -23.83
CA MET A 472 -5.24 -35.62 -22.84
C MET A 472 -4.90 -37.06 -23.25
N PHE A 473 -3.64 -37.32 -23.61
CA PHE A 473 -3.15 -38.68 -23.66
C PHE A 473 -2.74 -39.10 -22.25
N ILE A 474 -3.56 -39.95 -21.62
CA ILE A 474 -3.21 -40.67 -20.39
C ILE A 474 -2.34 -41.85 -20.83
N MET A 475 -1.02 -41.72 -20.73
CA MET A 475 -0.12 -42.86 -20.87
C MET A 475 0.08 -43.50 -19.49
N CYS A 476 -0.56 -44.65 -19.27
CA CYS A 476 -0.31 -45.50 -18.12
C CYS A 476 0.93 -46.35 -18.40
N VAL A 477 2.09 -45.99 -17.84
CA VAL A 477 3.24 -46.89 -17.85
C VAL A 477 3.03 -47.89 -16.72
N LYS A 478 2.52 -49.09 -17.05
CA LYS A 478 2.46 -50.20 -16.09
C LYS A 478 3.85 -50.79 -15.91
N LYS A 479 4.18 -51.09 -14.65
CA LYS A 479 5.35 -51.87 -14.21
C LYS A 479 5.43 -53.18 -15.03
N TYR A 480 6.57 -53.44 -15.66
CA TYR A 480 7.00 -54.81 -15.97
C TYR A 480 7.92 -55.28 -14.85
#